data_AF-A0A2Z4GFK2-F1
#
_entry.id   AF-A0A2Z4GFK2-F1
#
_cell.length_a   1.000
_cell.length_b   1.000
_cell.length_c   1.000
_cell.angle_alpha   90.00
_cell.angle_beta   90.00
_cell.angle_gamma   90.00
#
_symmetry.space_group_name_H-M   'P 1'
#
loop_
_entity.id
_entity.type
_entity.pdbx_description
1 polymer ?
#
loop_
_entity_poly.entity_id
_entity_poly.type
_entity_poly.pdbx_seq_one_letter_code
_entity_poly.pdbx_strand_id
1 'polypeptide(L)'
;METSHIISDIILGLVGVFVFFKYLLKLDLFETLLWEAFILSVSVAAFAGAAKFAGIEKAGLVSVFFQNISVTVGALGLVVAAWFKIWEDDTLDGKIGSIVLAIGFIIFALHQTVGIPLVVSIIPIIAMILVAAAGVAALLKGRNTLGMWLLLGVVFASLATFKDRFVSNTENAIDVYHYLLACSVLCFGLAASRRTD
;
A
#
# COMPACT_ATOMS: atom_id res chain seq x y z
N MET A 1 7.98 -2.74 26.21
CA MET A 1 8.72 -3.02 24.96
C MET A 1 8.14 -4.30 24.39
N GLU A 2 7.48 -4.21 23.25
CA GLU A 2 6.68 -5.30 22.67
C GLU A 2 7.46 -5.92 21.51
N THR A 3 8.37 -6.84 21.86
CA THR A 3 9.40 -7.36 20.93
C THR A 3 8.81 -7.99 19.67
N SER A 4 7.65 -8.65 19.76
CA SER A 4 7.01 -9.25 18.58
C SER A 4 6.55 -8.18 17.57
N HIS A 5 5.96 -7.08 18.05
CA HIS A 5 5.52 -5.97 17.22
C HIS A 5 6.69 -5.25 16.58
N ILE A 6 7.80 -5.07 17.31
CA ILE A 6 9.04 -4.52 16.75
C ILE A 6 9.52 -5.37 15.57
N ILE A 7 9.56 -6.70 15.73
CA ILE A 7 10.05 -7.61 14.70
C ILE A 7 9.11 -7.60 13.48
N SER A 8 7.80 -7.68 13.71
CA SER A 8 6.81 -7.74 12.63
C SER A 8 6.75 -6.43 11.83
N ASP A 9 6.86 -5.27 12.48
CA ASP A 9 7.00 -3.97 11.80
C ASP A 9 8.31 -3.84 11.01
N ILE A 10 9.44 -4.29 11.58
CA ILE A 10 10.72 -4.28 10.85
C ILE A 10 10.63 -5.13 9.59
N ILE A 11 10.00 -6.31 9.67
CA ILE A 11 9.79 -7.19 8.51
C ILE A 11 8.95 -6.47 7.45
N LEU A 12 7.83 -5.85 7.83
CA LEU A 12 6.99 -5.07 6.92
C LEU A 12 7.79 -3.93 6.26
N GLY A 13 8.53 -3.16 7.05
CA GLY A 13 9.37 -2.08 6.55
C GLY A 13 10.44 -2.55 5.56
N LEU A 14 11.14 -3.64 5.90
CA LEU A 14 12.17 -4.23 5.03
C LEU A 14 11.58 -4.79 3.73
N VAL A 15 10.40 -5.42 3.77
CA VAL A 15 9.72 -5.91 2.56
C VAL A 15 9.37 -4.75 1.63
N GLY A 16 8.84 -3.64 2.16
CA GLY A 16 8.51 -2.50 1.31
C GLY A 16 9.75 -1.79 0.73
N VAL A 17 10.83 -1.67 1.51
CA VAL A 17 12.13 -1.20 0.99
C VAL A 17 12.67 -2.14 -0.09
N PHE A 18 12.63 -3.45 0.15
CA PHE A 18 13.02 -4.45 -0.84
C PHE A 18 12.21 -4.31 -2.13
N VAL A 19 10.89 -4.18 -2.02
CA VAL A 19 10.01 -4.01 -3.18
C VAL A 19 10.35 -2.76 -3.97
N PHE A 20 10.62 -1.64 -3.29
CA PHE A 20 11.02 -0.40 -3.94
C PHE A 20 12.28 -0.59 -4.79
N PHE A 21 13.37 -1.09 -4.21
CA PHE A 21 14.63 -1.27 -4.93
C PHE A 21 14.57 -2.37 -5.99
N LYS A 22 13.83 -3.46 -5.72
CA LYS A 22 13.78 -4.62 -6.62
C LYS A 22 12.89 -4.38 -7.82
N TYR A 23 11.74 -3.74 -7.62
CA TYR A 23 10.68 -3.64 -8.61
C TYR A 23 10.39 -2.20 -9.03
N LEU A 24 10.15 -1.27 -8.09
CA LEU A 24 9.63 0.06 -8.41
C LEU A 24 10.67 1.00 -9.02
N LEU A 25 11.91 0.99 -8.55
CA LEU A 25 12.98 1.89 -9.03
C LEU A 25 13.30 1.73 -10.53
N LYS A 26 12.80 0.67 -11.16
CA LYS A 26 12.98 0.36 -12.59
C LYS A 26 11.85 0.87 -13.48
N LEU A 27 10.81 1.42 -12.88
CA LEU A 27 9.67 1.99 -13.59
C LEU A 27 9.97 3.45 -13.97
N ASP A 28 9.14 4.03 -14.82
CA ASP A 28 9.28 5.45 -15.13
C ASP A 28 8.85 6.29 -13.93
N LEU A 29 9.25 7.55 -13.90
CA LEU A 29 9.09 8.42 -12.74
C LEU A 29 7.66 8.39 -12.18
N PHE A 30 6.65 8.69 -13.01
CA PHE A 30 5.28 8.79 -12.52
C PHE A 30 4.67 7.44 -12.13
N GLU A 31 5.00 6.36 -12.85
CA GLU A 31 4.57 5.02 -12.44
C GLU A 31 5.19 4.65 -11.08
N THR A 32 6.49 4.94 -10.89
CA THR A 32 7.21 4.75 -9.62
C THR A 32 6.53 5.53 -8.50
N LEU A 33 6.29 6.84 -8.70
CA LEU A 33 5.66 7.72 -7.71
C LEU A 33 4.28 7.22 -7.28
N LEU A 34 3.45 6.70 -8.21
CA LEU A 34 2.12 6.19 -7.87
C LEU A 34 2.18 4.90 -7.03
N TRP A 35 3.05 3.95 -7.38
CA TRP A 35 3.21 2.71 -6.60
C TRP A 35 3.86 2.97 -5.24
N GLU A 36 4.91 3.80 -5.21
CA GLU A 36 5.68 4.03 -3.99
C GLU A 36 4.92 4.85 -2.95
N ALA A 37 3.98 5.72 -3.38
CA ALA A 37 3.13 6.49 -2.48
C ALA A 37 2.39 5.57 -1.48
N PHE A 38 2.06 4.34 -1.88
CA PHE A 38 1.58 3.31 -0.97
C PHE A 38 2.74 2.59 -0.27
N ILE A 39 3.66 2.00 -1.05
CA ILE A 39 4.65 1.05 -0.52
C ILE A 39 5.67 1.70 0.42
N LEU A 40 6.25 2.83 0.05
CA LEU A 40 7.21 3.53 0.91
C LEU A 40 6.52 4.17 2.11
N SER A 41 5.29 4.67 1.96
CA SER A 41 4.52 5.18 3.09
C SER A 41 4.24 4.09 4.13
N VAL A 42 3.82 2.90 3.69
CA VAL A 42 3.69 1.73 4.60
C VAL A 42 5.03 1.37 5.24
N SER A 43 6.13 1.42 4.49
CA SER A 43 7.46 1.09 5.00
C SER A 43 7.93 2.05 6.09
N VAL A 44 7.80 3.36 5.84
CA VAL A 44 8.18 4.39 6.81
C VAL A 44 7.27 4.32 8.04
N ALA A 45 5.96 4.09 7.82
CA ALA A 45 5.03 3.87 8.91
C ALA A 45 5.45 2.68 9.79
N ALA A 46 5.84 1.55 9.18
CA ALA A 46 6.26 0.36 9.91
C ALA A 46 7.56 0.59 10.69
N PHE A 47 8.58 1.21 10.09
CA PHE A 47 9.80 1.55 10.85
C PHE A 47 9.54 2.51 12.01
N ALA A 48 8.64 3.49 11.83
CA ALA A 48 8.22 4.38 12.89
C ALA A 48 7.39 3.65 13.98
N GLY A 49 6.57 2.67 13.58
CA GLY A 49 5.86 1.75 14.46
C GLY A 49 6.82 0.92 15.32
N ALA A 50 7.81 0.28 14.71
CA ALA A 50 8.87 -0.44 15.42
C ALA A 50 9.60 0.46 16.43
N ALA A 51 9.96 1.69 16.03
CA ALA A 51 10.59 2.67 16.91
C ALA A 51 9.68 3.06 18.09
N LYS A 52 8.37 3.20 17.86
CA LYS A 52 7.38 3.44 18.92
C LYS A 52 7.34 2.27 19.89
N PHE A 53 7.24 1.03 19.42
CA PHE A 53 7.22 -0.18 20.27
C PHE A 53 8.54 -0.40 21.03
N ALA A 54 9.65 0.14 20.51
CA ALA A 54 10.96 0.18 21.17
C ALA A 54 11.09 1.29 22.24
N GLY A 55 10.07 2.15 22.40
CA GLY A 55 10.03 3.18 23.44
C GLY A 55 10.21 4.63 22.96
N ILE A 56 10.30 4.87 21.65
CA ILE A 56 10.39 6.24 21.09
C ILE A 56 8.97 6.76 20.83
N GLU A 57 8.32 7.30 21.85
CA GLU A 57 6.90 7.70 21.79
C GLU A 57 6.56 8.63 20.60
N LYS A 58 7.45 9.59 20.31
CA LYS A 58 7.28 10.55 19.20
C LYS A 58 7.23 9.88 17.82
N ALA A 59 7.80 8.68 17.67
CA ALA A 59 7.74 7.93 16.42
C ALA A 59 6.31 7.48 16.09
N GLY A 60 5.43 7.37 17.08
CA GLY A 60 4.01 7.08 16.85
C GLY A 60 3.31 8.12 15.98
N LEU A 61 3.66 9.41 16.10
CA LEU A 61 3.10 10.46 15.25
C LEU A 61 3.56 10.30 13.79
N VAL A 62 4.82 9.92 13.58
CA VAL A 62 5.37 9.65 12.24
C VAL A 62 4.67 8.44 11.63
N SER A 63 4.48 7.38 12.41
CA SER A 63 3.75 6.18 11.97
C SER A 63 2.34 6.54 11.48
N VAL A 64 1.57 7.27 12.28
CA VAL A 64 0.20 7.67 11.92
C VAL A 64 0.19 8.57 10.69
N PHE A 65 1.13 9.52 10.60
CA PHE A 65 1.23 10.42 9.45
C PHE A 65 1.44 9.65 8.13
N PHE A 66 2.37 8.70 8.11
CA PHE A 66 2.64 7.91 6.90
C PHE A 66 1.56 6.84 6.63
N GLN A 67 0.90 6.31 7.66
CA GLN A 67 -0.32 5.52 7.46
C GLN A 67 -1.40 6.34 6.75
N ASN A 68 -1.59 7.60 7.16
CA ASN A 68 -2.55 8.50 6.54
C ASN A 68 -2.18 8.83 5.07
N ILE A 69 -0.90 8.98 4.74
CA ILE A 69 -0.46 9.11 3.34
C ILE A 69 -0.77 7.84 2.55
N SER A 70 -0.46 6.67 3.12
CA SER A 70 -0.70 5.37 2.47
C SER A 70 -2.19 5.17 2.13
N VAL A 71 -3.10 5.46 3.06
CA VAL A 71 -4.55 5.29 2.84
C VAL A 71 -5.19 6.37 1.96
N THR A 72 -4.46 7.44 1.63
CA THR A 72 -4.97 8.53 0.77
C THR A 72 -4.22 8.57 -0.57
N VAL A 73 -3.04 9.19 -0.59
CA VAL A 73 -2.17 9.30 -1.76
C VAL A 73 -1.80 7.92 -2.29
N GLY A 74 -1.39 7.03 -1.38
CA GLY A 74 -0.98 5.68 -1.74
C GLY A 74 -2.12 4.84 -2.32
N ALA A 75 -3.28 4.84 -1.68
CA ALA A 75 -4.45 4.10 -2.14
C ALA A 75 -4.92 4.57 -3.54
N LEU A 76 -4.95 5.88 -3.78
CA LEU A 76 -5.31 6.43 -5.07
C LEU A 76 -4.25 6.12 -6.13
N GLY A 77 -2.97 6.29 -5.80
CA GLY A 77 -1.86 5.97 -6.68
C GLY A 77 -1.84 4.49 -7.09
N LEU A 78 -2.07 3.60 -6.12
CA LEU A 78 -2.17 2.16 -6.32
C LEU A 78 -3.28 1.79 -7.32
N VAL A 79 -4.48 2.38 -7.16
CA VAL A 79 -5.61 2.16 -8.08
C VAL A 79 -5.27 2.58 -9.50
N VAL A 80 -4.75 3.80 -9.67
CA VAL A 80 -4.45 4.34 -11.00
C VAL A 80 -3.31 3.57 -11.66
N ALA A 81 -2.24 3.29 -10.92
CA ALA A 81 -1.12 2.53 -11.45
C ALA A 81 -1.52 1.11 -11.86
N ALA A 82 -2.33 0.44 -11.04
CA ALA A 82 -2.88 -0.89 -11.37
C ALA A 82 -3.77 -0.84 -12.62
N TRP A 83 -4.65 0.16 -12.73
CA TRP A 83 -5.53 0.31 -13.89
C TRP A 83 -4.75 0.60 -15.17
N PHE A 84 -3.81 1.54 -15.11
CA PHE A 84 -3.01 1.95 -16.25
C PHE A 84 -2.22 0.78 -16.85
N LYS A 85 -1.59 -0.04 -15.99
CA LYS A 85 -0.80 -1.21 -16.38
C LYS A 85 -1.60 -2.31 -17.11
N ILE A 86 -2.92 -2.22 -17.16
CA ILE A 86 -3.80 -3.16 -17.90
C ILE A 86 -4.01 -2.71 -19.35
N TRP A 87 -3.99 -1.41 -19.60
CA TRP A 87 -4.42 -0.82 -20.87
C TRP A 87 -3.26 -0.26 -21.68
N GLU A 88 -2.22 0.20 -21.02
CA GLU A 88 -1.09 0.85 -21.65
C GLU A 88 0.18 0.03 -21.41
N ASP A 89 0.86 -0.30 -22.50
CA ASP A 89 2.21 -0.88 -22.48
C ASP A 89 3.29 0.21 -22.48
N ASP A 90 2.87 1.46 -22.67
CA ASP A 90 3.71 2.65 -22.67
C ASP A 90 3.81 3.28 -21.26
N THR A 91 4.68 4.28 -21.16
CA THR A 91 4.96 4.99 -19.92
C THR A 91 3.77 5.87 -19.49
N LEU A 92 3.43 5.87 -18.19
CA LEU A 92 2.37 6.73 -17.63
C LEU A 92 2.57 8.22 -17.97
N ASP A 93 1.54 8.83 -18.57
CA ASP A 93 1.54 10.28 -18.85
C ASP A 93 1.73 11.09 -17.55
N GLY A 94 2.74 11.96 -17.56
CA GLY A 94 3.12 12.72 -16.38
C GLY A 94 2.06 13.72 -15.89
N LYS A 95 1.16 14.19 -16.75
CA LYS A 95 0.02 15.03 -16.35
C LYS A 95 -0.98 14.18 -15.57
N ILE A 96 -1.31 12.97 -16.03
CA ILE A 96 -2.20 12.07 -15.31
C ILE A 96 -1.60 11.73 -13.95
N GLY A 97 -0.33 11.32 -13.91
CA GLY A 97 0.37 11.03 -12.66
C GLY A 97 0.37 12.22 -11.69
N SER A 98 0.68 13.43 -12.18
CA SER A 98 0.68 14.65 -11.35
C SER A 98 -0.69 15.00 -10.79
N ILE A 99 -1.75 14.89 -11.60
CA ILE A 99 -3.14 15.17 -11.17
C ILE A 99 -3.55 14.19 -10.07
N VAL A 100 -3.23 12.91 -10.24
CA VAL A 100 -3.56 11.85 -9.27
C VAL A 100 -2.86 12.08 -7.94
N LEU A 101 -1.56 12.38 -7.97
CA LEU A 101 -0.81 12.73 -6.76
C LEU A 101 -1.38 13.99 -6.09
N ALA A 102 -1.69 15.03 -6.86
CA ALA A 102 -2.26 16.27 -6.34
C ALA A 102 -3.61 16.02 -5.65
N ILE A 103 -4.51 15.24 -6.26
CA ILE A 103 -5.79 14.86 -5.66
C ILE A 103 -5.56 14.07 -4.37
N GLY A 104 -4.64 13.10 -4.39
CA GLY A 104 -4.28 12.32 -3.21
C GLY A 104 -3.81 13.22 -2.06
N PHE A 105 -2.92 14.18 -2.33
CA PHE A 105 -2.41 15.11 -1.33
C PHE A 105 -3.47 16.11 -0.85
N ILE A 106 -4.42 16.52 -1.69
CA ILE A 106 -5.58 17.32 -1.28
C ILE A 106 -6.44 16.52 -0.30
N ILE A 107 -6.75 15.26 -0.62
CA ILE A 107 -7.51 14.37 0.27
C ILE A 107 -6.77 14.18 1.60
N PHE A 108 -5.46 13.95 1.56
CA PHE A 108 -4.61 13.87 2.73
C PHE A 108 -4.67 15.13 3.59
N ALA A 109 -4.52 16.32 2.98
CA ALA A 109 -4.57 17.60 3.68
C ALA A 109 -5.95 17.87 4.30
N LEU A 110 -7.04 17.55 3.58
CA LEU A 110 -8.40 17.65 4.11
C LEU A 110 -8.62 16.70 5.28
N HIS A 111 -8.12 15.47 5.20
CA HIS A 111 -8.18 14.53 6.32
C HIS A 111 -7.43 15.07 7.54
N GLN A 112 -6.22 15.60 7.34
CA GLN A 112 -5.38 16.09 8.43
C GLN A 112 -5.93 17.36 9.11
N THR A 113 -6.68 18.20 8.39
CA THR A 113 -7.18 19.49 8.88
C THR A 113 -8.62 19.42 9.39
N VAL A 114 -9.49 18.70 8.70
CA VAL A 114 -10.93 18.60 9.03
C VAL A 114 -11.21 17.38 9.93
N GLY A 115 -10.29 16.42 9.99
CA GLY A 115 -10.40 15.25 10.86
C GLY A 115 -11.54 14.32 10.46
N ILE A 116 -11.91 14.26 9.17
CA ILE A 116 -13.03 13.43 8.68
C ILE A 116 -12.63 11.95 8.85
N PRO A 117 -13.17 11.23 9.86
CA PRO A 117 -12.74 9.86 10.15
C PRO A 117 -13.15 8.89 9.04
N LEU A 118 -14.22 9.24 8.33
CA LEU A 118 -14.78 8.46 7.25
C LEU A 118 -13.80 8.28 6.08
N VAL A 119 -12.91 9.25 5.84
CA VAL A 119 -11.94 9.23 4.75
C VAL A 119 -10.97 8.05 4.91
N VAL A 120 -10.42 7.87 6.11
CA VAL A 120 -9.44 6.81 6.39
C VAL A 120 -10.08 5.42 6.46
N SER A 121 -11.37 5.35 6.80
CA SER A 121 -12.10 4.07 6.85
C SER A 121 -12.65 3.62 5.50
N ILE A 122 -13.10 4.55 4.64
CA ILE A 122 -13.77 4.22 3.38
C ILE A 122 -12.78 4.12 2.21
N ILE A 123 -11.81 5.03 2.10
CA ILE A 123 -10.93 5.08 0.92
C ILE A 123 -10.18 3.76 0.72
N PRO A 124 -9.57 3.13 1.74
CA PRO A 124 -8.91 1.84 1.56
C PRO A 124 -9.84 0.75 1.04
N ILE A 125 -11.10 0.72 1.50
CA ILE A 125 -12.09 -0.27 1.05
C ILE A 125 -12.42 -0.06 -0.42
N ILE A 126 -12.73 1.18 -0.82
CA ILE A 126 -13.01 1.51 -2.21
C ILE A 126 -11.79 1.20 -3.09
N ALA A 127 -10.59 1.59 -2.65
CA ALA A 127 -9.36 1.32 -3.38
C ALA A 127 -9.11 -0.17 -3.56
N MET A 128 -9.28 -1.00 -2.51
CA MET A 128 -9.16 -2.45 -2.61
C MET A 128 -10.15 -3.05 -3.62
N ILE A 129 -11.41 -2.59 -3.64
CA ILE A 129 -12.41 -3.04 -4.61
C ILE A 129 -11.98 -2.66 -6.04
N LEU A 130 -11.51 -1.42 -6.25
CA LEU A 130 -11.06 -0.96 -7.56
C LEU A 130 -9.80 -1.69 -8.04
N VAL A 131 -8.83 -1.95 -7.14
CA VAL A 131 -7.64 -2.75 -7.47
C VAL A 131 -8.03 -4.21 -7.75
N ALA A 132 -9.00 -4.78 -7.05
CA ALA A 132 -9.51 -6.11 -7.36
C ALA A 132 -10.20 -6.13 -8.74
N ALA A 133 -11.01 -5.12 -9.06
CA ALA A 133 -11.62 -4.98 -10.37
C ALA A 133 -10.56 -4.84 -11.48
N ALA A 134 -9.49 -4.09 -11.21
CA ALA A 134 -8.31 -4.03 -12.08
C ALA A 134 -7.67 -5.42 -12.25
N GLY A 135 -7.47 -6.16 -11.15
CA GLY A 135 -6.98 -7.54 -11.19
C GLY A 135 -7.83 -8.47 -12.07
N VAL A 136 -9.15 -8.44 -11.91
CA VAL A 136 -10.08 -9.22 -12.77
C VAL A 136 -9.99 -8.77 -14.23
N ALA A 137 -9.97 -7.46 -14.50
CA ALA A 137 -9.84 -6.93 -15.86
C ALA A 137 -8.51 -7.35 -16.52
N ALA A 138 -7.42 -7.41 -15.76
CA ALA A 138 -6.12 -7.91 -16.24
C ALA A 138 -6.22 -9.38 -16.68
N LEU A 139 -6.87 -10.24 -15.89
CA LEU A 139 -7.10 -11.64 -16.24
C LEU A 139 -7.95 -11.78 -17.51
N LEU A 140 -9.01 -10.99 -17.65
CA LEU A 140 -9.87 -10.99 -18.85
C LEU A 140 -9.12 -10.56 -20.12
N LYS A 141 -8.04 -9.77 -19.95
CA LYS A 141 -7.14 -9.37 -21.03
C LYS A 141 -5.98 -10.34 -21.29
N GLY A 142 -5.91 -11.45 -20.57
CA GLY A 142 -4.81 -12.41 -20.68
C GLY A 142 -3.52 -12.01 -19.98
N ARG A 143 -3.51 -10.91 -19.21
CA ARG A 143 -2.37 -10.49 -18.36
C ARG A 143 -2.42 -11.25 -17.03
N ASN A 144 -2.25 -12.56 -17.10
CA ASN A 144 -2.54 -13.47 -16.00
C ASN A 144 -1.66 -13.20 -14.78
N THR A 145 -0.36 -12.98 -14.97
CA THR A 145 0.55 -12.75 -13.84
C THR A 145 0.23 -11.44 -13.12
N LEU A 146 -0.02 -10.36 -13.88
CA LEU A 146 -0.45 -9.08 -13.32
C LEU A 146 -1.74 -9.23 -12.50
N GLY A 147 -2.77 -9.83 -13.11
CA GLY A 147 -4.07 -10.00 -12.46
C GLY A 147 -3.99 -10.84 -11.19
N MET A 148 -3.24 -11.94 -11.20
CA MET A 148 -3.04 -12.78 -10.01
C MET A 148 -2.35 -12.01 -8.88
N TRP A 149 -1.28 -11.25 -9.16
CA TRP A 149 -0.59 -10.50 -8.13
C TRP A 149 -1.43 -9.36 -7.56
N LEU A 150 -2.21 -8.67 -8.38
CA LEU A 150 -3.16 -7.64 -7.90
C LEU A 150 -4.21 -8.26 -6.97
N LEU A 151 -4.81 -9.38 -7.36
CA LEU A 151 -5.84 -10.06 -6.57
C LEU A 151 -5.27 -10.61 -5.25
N LEU A 152 -4.12 -11.27 -5.28
CA LEU A 152 -3.44 -11.74 -4.06
C LEU A 152 -3.08 -10.57 -3.14
N GLY A 153 -2.58 -9.46 -3.70
CA GLY A 153 -2.29 -8.24 -2.96
C GLY A 153 -3.51 -7.71 -2.22
N VAL A 154 -4.67 -7.66 -2.89
CA VAL A 154 -5.95 -7.24 -2.29
C VAL A 154 -6.45 -8.23 -1.24
N VAL A 155 -6.33 -9.54 -1.48
CA VAL A 155 -6.70 -10.57 -0.49
C VAL A 155 -5.92 -10.38 0.80
N PHE A 156 -4.59 -10.25 0.70
CA PHE A 156 -3.76 -10.03 1.88
C PHE A 156 -4.04 -8.68 2.57
N ALA A 157 -4.25 -7.59 1.82
CA ALA A 157 -4.65 -6.30 2.39
C ALA A 157 -6.00 -6.36 3.11
N SER A 158 -6.95 -7.10 2.54
CA SER A 158 -8.28 -7.29 3.13
C SER A 158 -8.20 -8.11 4.40
N LEU A 159 -7.42 -9.20 4.40
CA LEU A 159 -7.19 -10.01 5.60
C LEU A 159 -6.48 -9.19 6.69
N ALA A 160 -5.51 -8.34 6.33
CA ALA A 160 -4.87 -7.44 7.28
C ALA A 160 -5.89 -6.46 7.89
N THR A 161 -6.72 -5.84 7.05
CA THR A 161 -7.75 -4.87 7.47
C THR A 161 -8.78 -5.51 8.40
N PHE A 162 -9.21 -6.74 8.11
CA PHE A 162 -10.26 -7.44 8.86
C PHE A 162 -9.72 -8.49 9.84
N LYS A 163 -8.45 -8.40 10.23
CA LYS A 163 -7.78 -9.33 11.16
C LYS A 163 -8.57 -9.64 12.44
N ASP A 164 -9.24 -8.63 12.99
CA ASP A 164 -9.98 -8.73 14.26
C ASP A 164 -11.23 -9.61 14.13
N ARG A 165 -11.61 -10.01 12.90
CA ARG A 165 -12.70 -10.97 12.64
C ARG A 165 -12.28 -12.43 12.81
N PHE A 166 -10.98 -12.74 12.75
CA PHE A 166 -10.47 -14.11 12.80
C PHE A 166 -9.30 -14.31 13.78
N VAL A 167 -8.75 -13.24 14.35
CA VAL A 167 -7.76 -13.30 15.44
C VAL A 167 -8.36 -12.65 16.69
N SER A 168 -8.65 -13.47 17.71
CA SER A 168 -9.30 -13.00 18.94
C SER A 168 -8.34 -12.32 19.93
N ASN A 169 -7.04 -12.60 19.84
CA ASN A 169 -6.03 -11.99 20.71
C ASN A 169 -5.48 -10.71 20.06
N THR A 170 -5.64 -9.57 20.72
CA THR A 170 -5.25 -8.24 20.22
C THR A 170 -3.76 -8.10 19.93
N GLU A 171 -2.88 -8.68 20.77
CA GLU A 171 -1.43 -8.65 20.53
C GLU A 171 -1.10 -9.42 19.25
N ASN A 172 -1.61 -10.65 19.12
CA ASN A 172 -1.40 -11.45 17.92
C ASN A 172 -2.01 -10.79 16.67
N ALA A 173 -3.12 -10.06 16.82
CA ALA A 173 -3.76 -9.35 15.72
C ALA A 173 -2.84 -8.27 15.12
N ILE A 174 -2.07 -7.56 15.94
CA ILE A 174 -1.09 -6.55 15.46
C ILE A 174 0.00 -7.22 14.62
N ASP A 175 0.56 -8.32 15.08
CA ASP A 175 1.60 -9.02 14.31
C ASP A 175 1.05 -9.61 13.00
N VAL A 176 -0.15 -10.20 13.05
CA VAL A 176 -0.85 -10.71 11.87
C VAL A 176 -1.12 -9.59 10.85
N TYR A 177 -1.47 -8.39 11.31
CA TYR A 177 -1.61 -7.21 10.44
C TYR A 177 -0.33 -6.94 9.66
N HIS A 178 0.82 -6.84 10.35
CA HIS A 178 2.09 -6.51 9.70
C HIS A 178 2.53 -7.58 8.70
N TYR A 179 2.41 -8.87 9.05
CA TYR A 179 2.77 -9.95 8.15
C TYR A 179 1.87 -10.04 6.91
N LEU A 180 0.56 -9.90 7.08
CA LEU A 180 -0.37 -9.90 5.96
C LEU A 180 -0.16 -8.67 5.07
N LEU A 181 0.06 -7.50 5.66
CA LEU A 181 0.36 -6.30 4.90
C LEU A 181 1.71 -6.41 4.16
N ALA A 182 2.70 -7.10 4.73
CA ALA A 182 3.98 -7.37 4.07
C ALA A 182 3.77 -8.26 2.84
N CYS A 183 2.97 -9.32 2.95
CA CYS A 183 2.57 -10.14 1.80
C CYS A 183 1.85 -9.32 0.73
N SER A 184 0.94 -8.43 1.13
CA SER A 184 0.23 -7.52 0.22
C SER A 184 1.20 -6.61 -0.54
N VAL A 185 2.11 -5.94 0.18
CA VAL A 185 3.14 -5.07 -0.39
C VAL A 185 4.04 -5.84 -1.37
N LEU A 186 4.43 -7.07 -1.05
CA LEU A 186 5.21 -7.91 -1.95
C LEU A 186 4.43 -8.25 -3.23
N CYS A 187 3.16 -8.62 -3.11
CA CYS A 187 2.28 -8.88 -4.26
C CYS A 187 2.12 -7.64 -5.15
N PHE A 188 1.92 -6.46 -4.58
CA PHE A 188 1.86 -5.21 -5.36
C PHE A 188 3.20 -4.88 -6.04
N GLY A 189 4.33 -5.14 -5.38
CA GLY A 189 5.65 -5.04 -6.00
C GLY A 189 5.83 -5.98 -7.20
N LEU A 190 5.36 -7.23 -7.08
CA LEU A 190 5.39 -8.21 -8.18
C LEU A 190 4.47 -7.81 -9.32
N ALA A 191 3.25 -7.32 -9.02
CA ALA A 191 2.32 -6.76 -9.99
C ALA A 191 2.92 -5.55 -10.75
N ALA A 192 3.66 -4.70 -10.04
CA ALA A 192 4.31 -3.54 -10.61
C ALA A 192 5.52 -3.91 -11.49
N SER A 193 6.08 -5.11 -11.38
CA SER A 193 7.30 -5.49 -12.10
C SER A 193 7.10 -5.49 -13.63
N ARG A 194 8.12 -5.05 -14.39
CA ARG A 194 8.14 -5.11 -15.87
C ARG A 194 8.34 -6.53 -16.43
N ARG A 195 8.25 -7.58 -15.61
CA ARG A 195 8.44 -8.95 -16.12
C ARG A 195 7.19 -9.33 -16.91
N THR A 196 7.35 -9.27 -18.22
CA THR A 196 6.45 -9.72 -19.28
C THR A 196 5.96 -11.13 -19.01
N ASP A 197 4.64 -11.32 -19.09
CA ASP A 197 4.07 -12.57 -19.57
C ASP A 197 4.60 -12.89 -20.97
#